data_AF-A0A3B1B8S7-F1
#
_entry.id   AF-A0A3B1B8S7-F1
#
_cell.length_a   1.000
_cell.length_b   1.000
_cell.length_c   1.000
_cell.angle_alpha   90.00
_cell.angle_beta   90.00
_cell.angle_gamma   90.00
#
_symmetry.space_group_name_H-M   'P 1'
#
loop_
_entity.id
_entity.type
_entity.pdbx_description
1 polymer ?
#
loop_
_entity_poly.entity_id
_entity_poly.type
_entity_poly.pdbx_seq_one_letter_code
_entity_poly.pdbx_strand_id
1 'polypeptide(L)'
;MVFSAVAILTISGGAVFADNTMKKIVIECDESRQGATPVTRRDLEPGWPNVQCSQDSGGVLWWSDPFDGTIPMGDMSVEADYTHEEAVVKPREPYLDRNKLFTICTEACHNDSYQKPPESIKPRPLKMHTDIIPDSMDLQHGRGAIWCMNCHNSDHRSTLVDNFGGEISFNQPQKLCGKCHGPILRDWREGIHGKRIGMWTKGGKKRWWVCTECHDPHDVQQGNRNKGFAQLPPEMAPELPKGMPNKDHDTYQAGH
;
A
#
# COMPACT_ATOMS: atom_id res chain seq x y z
N MET A 1 -76.90 22.04 -32.85
CA MET A 1 -76.37 21.84 -31.49
C MET A 1 -76.74 20.44 -31.05
N VAL A 2 -75.81 19.49 -31.18
CA VAL A 2 -75.94 18.12 -30.67
C VAL A 2 -74.60 17.82 -30.00
N PHE A 3 -74.57 17.79 -28.67
CA PHE A 3 -73.39 17.41 -27.90
C PHE A 3 -73.45 15.91 -27.64
N SER A 4 -72.55 15.15 -28.29
CA SER A 4 -72.27 13.75 -27.93
C SER A 4 -71.27 13.73 -26.79
N ALA A 5 -71.66 13.10 -25.67
CA ALA A 5 -70.78 12.79 -24.56
C ALA A 5 -69.94 11.55 -24.91
N VAL A 6 -68.61 11.68 -24.83
CA VAL A 6 -67.68 10.54 -24.88
C VAL A 6 -67.07 10.40 -23.48
N ALA A 7 -67.37 9.28 -22.84
CA ALA A 7 -66.74 8.86 -21.59
C ALA A 7 -65.32 8.36 -21.89
N ILE A 8 -64.30 8.98 -21.28
CA ILE A 8 -62.93 8.49 -21.35
C ILE A 8 -62.57 7.88 -20.00
N LEU A 9 -62.30 6.58 -20.07
CA LEU A 9 -61.89 5.68 -19.01
C LEU A 9 -60.54 6.15 -18.41
N THR A 10 -60.52 6.42 -17.11
CA THR A 10 -59.27 6.70 -16.37
C THR A 10 -58.47 5.40 -16.20
N ILE A 11 -57.39 5.25 -16.96
CA ILE A 11 -56.38 4.21 -16.71
C ILE A 11 -55.43 4.76 -15.64
N SER A 12 -55.52 4.19 -14.44
CA SER A 12 -54.55 4.39 -13.36
C SER A 12 -53.19 3.82 -13.78
N GLY A 13 -52.30 4.66 -14.31
CA GLY A 13 -50.91 4.32 -14.55
C GLY A 13 -50.18 4.13 -13.22
N GLY A 14 -49.80 2.89 -12.91
CA GLY A 14 -48.93 2.58 -11.80
C GLY A 14 -47.59 3.28 -11.94
N ALA A 15 -47.17 3.97 -10.89
CA ALA A 15 -45.84 4.55 -10.80
C ALA A 15 -44.80 3.41 -10.82
N VAL A 16 -44.06 3.30 -11.93
CA VAL A 16 -42.85 2.51 -12.00
C VAL A 16 -41.78 3.30 -11.24
N PHE A 17 -41.52 2.91 -9.99
CA PHE A 17 -40.32 3.35 -9.29
C PHE A 17 -39.11 2.64 -9.90
N ALA A 18 -38.52 3.26 -10.92
CA ALA A 18 -37.18 2.93 -11.34
C ALA A 18 -36.21 3.48 -10.29
N ASP A 19 -35.76 2.61 -9.38
CA ASP A 19 -34.63 2.91 -8.50
C ASP A 19 -33.37 3.01 -9.36
N ASN A 20 -33.07 4.25 -9.79
CA ASN A 20 -31.91 4.56 -10.61
C ASN A 20 -30.79 5.13 -9.73
N THR A 21 -30.47 4.43 -8.65
CA THR A 21 -29.22 4.67 -7.92
C THR A 21 -28.08 3.95 -8.66
N MET A 22 -27.57 4.55 -9.74
CA MET A 22 -26.26 4.18 -10.26
C MET A 22 -25.22 4.43 -9.15
N LYS A 23 -24.87 3.38 -8.41
CA LYS A 23 -23.89 3.44 -7.31
C LYS A 23 -22.60 4.02 -7.91
N LYS A 24 -22.21 5.21 -7.44
CA LYS A 24 -21.05 5.96 -7.95
C LYS A 24 -19.83 5.05 -7.89
N ILE A 25 -19.26 4.73 -9.05
CA ILE A 25 -18.10 3.84 -9.13
C ILE A 25 -16.95 4.49 -8.35
N VAL A 26 -16.47 3.79 -7.32
CA VAL A 26 -15.19 4.12 -6.66
C VAL A 26 -14.05 4.08 -7.68
N ILE A 27 -13.44 5.24 -7.92
CA ILE A 27 -12.33 5.43 -8.88
C ILE A 27 -10.97 5.23 -8.23
N GLU A 28 -10.85 5.44 -6.92
CA GLU A 28 -9.60 5.29 -6.18
C GLU A 28 -9.81 4.30 -5.04
N CYS A 29 -8.92 3.31 -4.95
CA CYS A 29 -8.92 2.33 -3.86
C CYS A 29 -7.49 2.04 -3.39
N ASP A 30 -7.35 1.36 -2.26
CA ASP A 30 -6.04 1.00 -1.71
C ASP A 30 -5.72 -0.49 -1.90
N GLU A 31 -4.46 -0.78 -2.22
CA GLU A 31 -3.98 -2.16 -2.43
C GLU A 31 -3.62 -2.88 -1.12
N SER A 32 -3.27 -2.14 -0.08
CA SER A 32 -2.87 -2.68 1.22
C SER A 32 -3.27 -1.78 2.39
N ARG A 33 -2.62 -0.62 2.52
CA ARG A 33 -2.86 0.35 3.61
C ARG A 33 -3.55 1.59 3.08
N GLN A 34 -4.64 1.96 3.74
CA GLN A 34 -5.45 3.12 3.37
C GLN A 34 -4.62 4.40 3.31
N GLY A 35 -4.72 5.13 2.20
CA GLY A 35 -4.00 6.39 1.97
C GLY A 35 -2.49 6.23 1.71
N ALA A 36 -1.96 5.00 1.75
CA ALA A 36 -0.54 4.72 1.53
C ALA A 36 -0.24 3.92 0.25
N THR A 37 -1.26 3.27 -0.30
CA THR A 37 -1.15 2.40 -1.47
C THR A 37 -2.28 2.65 -2.46
N PRO A 38 -2.55 3.92 -2.83
CA PRO A 38 -3.65 4.22 -3.73
C PRO A 38 -3.38 3.62 -5.12
N VAL A 39 -4.46 3.15 -5.72
CA VAL A 39 -4.55 2.76 -7.12
C VAL A 39 -5.79 3.40 -7.71
N THR A 40 -5.60 4.01 -8.87
CA THR A 40 -6.69 4.62 -9.64
C THR A 40 -7.20 3.60 -10.65
N ARG A 41 -8.50 3.32 -10.61
CA ARG A 41 -9.23 2.57 -11.64
C ARG A 41 -9.16 3.34 -12.95
N ARG A 42 -8.55 2.73 -13.95
CA ARG A 42 -8.53 3.17 -15.35
C ARG A 42 -8.82 2.00 -16.27
N ASP A 43 -9.42 2.26 -17.41
CA ASP A 43 -9.66 1.24 -18.42
C ASP A 43 -8.36 1.00 -19.20
N LEU A 44 -7.89 -0.25 -19.25
CA LEU A 44 -6.76 -0.69 -20.09
C LEU A 44 -7.22 -0.77 -21.55
N GLU A 45 -8.44 -1.25 -21.74
CA GLU A 45 -9.23 -1.25 -22.97
C GLU A 45 -10.66 -0.83 -22.63
N PRO A 46 -11.48 -0.37 -23.60
CA PRO A 46 -12.86 0.04 -23.32
C PRO A 46 -13.66 -1.05 -22.58
N GLY A 47 -14.05 -0.78 -21.33
CA GLY A 47 -14.78 -1.72 -20.49
C GLY A 47 -13.93 -2.74 -19.74
N TRP A 48 -12.60 -2.70 -19.88
CA TRP A 48 -11.66 -3.58 -19.18
C TRP A 48 -10.79 -2.79 -18.18
N PRO A 49 -11.23 -2.64 -16.92
CA PRO A 49 -10.50 -1.87 -15.93
C PRO A 49 -9.23 -2.57 -15.48
N ASN A 50 -8.18 -1.82 -15.15
CA ASN A 50 -6.97 -2.36 -14.52
C ASN A 50 -7.25 -3.00 -13.15
N VAL A 51 -8.17 -2.42 -12.37
CA VAL A 51 -8.57 -2.90 -11.04
C VAL A 51 -10.08 -2.76 -10.82
N GLN A 52 -10.63 -3.64 -9.98
CA GLN A 52 -11.96 -3.50 -9.44
C GLN A 52 -11.87 -3.07 -7.98
N CYS A 53 -12.42 -1.89 -7.67
CA CYS A 53 -12.47 -1.36 -6.32
C CYS A 53 -13.77 -1.78 -5.60
N SER A 54 -13.64 -2.13 -4.32
CA SER A 54 -14.78 -2.34 -3.42
C SER A 54 -15.50 -1.02 -3.18
N GLN A 55 -16.83 -1.05 -3.34
CA GLN A 55 -17.66 0.12 -3.06
C GLN A 55 -17.82 0.38 -1.55
N ASP A 56 -17.60 -0.65 -0.73
CA ASP A 56 -17.90 -0.61 0.71
C ASP A 56 -16.62 -0.42 1.54
N SER A 57 -15.55 -1.13 1.18
CA SER A 57 -14.27 -1.03 1.91
C SER A 57 -13.27 -0.05 1.29
N GLY A 58 -13.47 0.36 0.03
CA GLY A 58 -12.48 1.16 -0.70
C GLY A 58 -11.16 0.43 -0.97
N GLY A 59 -11.10 -0.89 -0.74
CA GLY A 59 -9.94 -1.72 -1.09
C GLY A 59 -10.04 -2.31 -2.49
N VAL A 60 -8.91 -2.75 -3.05
CA VAL A 60 -8.91 -3.53 -4.29
C VAL A 60 -9.54 -4.90 -4.06
N LEU A 61 -10.54 -5.25 -4.87
CA LEU A 61 -11.15 -6.58 -4.91
C LEU A 61 -10.42 -7.50 -5.90
N TRP A 62 -10.01 -6.94 -7.04
CA TRP A 62 -9.45 -7.72 -8.14
C TRP A 62 -8.58 -6.86 -9.07
N TRP A 63 -7.59 -7.49 -9.72
CA TRP A 63 -6.72 -6.88 -10.72
C TRP A 63 -6.89 -7.59 -12.07
N SER A 64 -7.02 -6.83 -13.16
CA SER A 64 -6.90 -7.37 -14.52
C SER A 64 -5.45 -7.73 -14.85
N ASP A 65 -4.54 -6.80 -14.56
CA ASP A 65 -3.11 -7.02 -14.60
C ASP A 65 -2.51 -6.73 -13.21
N PRO A 66 -2.18 -7.76 -12.43
CA PRO A 66 -1.58 -7.58 -11.10
C PRO A 66 -0.15 -7.01 -11.15
N PHE A 67 0.46 -6.94 -12.33
CA PHE A 67 1.82 -6.47 -12.54
C PHE A 67 1.90 -5.05 -13.16
N ASP A 68 0.76 -4.40 -13.41
CA ASP A 68 0.71 -3.06 -13.98
C ASP A 68 1.53 -2.06 -13.15
N GLY A 69 2.43 -1.33 -13.80
CA GLY A 69 3.31 -0.34 -13.17
C GLY A 69 4.37 -0.91 -12.21
N THR A 70 4.58 -2.23 -12.18
CA THR A 70 5.63 -2.85 -11.37
C THR A 70 7.00 -2.76 -12.05
N ILE A 71 8.05 -2.78 -11.23
CA ILE A 71 9.45 -2.83 -11.67
C ILE A 71 10.11 -4.11 -11.15
N PRO A 72 11.20 -4.61 -11.78
CA PRO A 72 11.97 -5.71 -11.22
C PRO A 72 12.38 -5.42 -9.78
N MET A 73 12.18 -6.40 -8.90
CA MET A 73 12.73 -6.37 -7.55
C MET A 73 14.24 -6.45 -7.70
N GLY A 74 14.94 -5.34 -7.48
CA GLY A 74 16.39 -5.29 -7.67
C GLY A 74 17.14 -6.21 -6.69
N ASP A 75 18.46 -6.25 -6.84
CA ASP A 75 19.31 -7.26 -6.22
C ASP A 75 19.12 -7.36 -4.70
N MET A 76 19.13 -8.57 -4.14
CA MET A 76 18.99 -8.83 -2.71
C MET A 76 20.11 -9.75 -2.27
N SER A 77 20.83 -9.36 -1.22
CA SER A 77 22.11 -9.98 -0.80
C SER A 77 22.05 -11.45 -0.36
N VAL A 78 20.87 -12.01 -0.18
CA VAL A 78 20.68 -13.40 0.26
C VAL A 78 19.80 -14.10 -0.77
N GLU A 79 20.13 -15.34 -1.12
CA GLU A 79 19.30 -16.15 -2.03
C GLU A 79 18.01 -16.64 -1.37
N ALA A 80 16.88 -16.56 -2.08
CA ALA A 80 15.55 -17.02 -1.67
C ALA A 80 14.73 -17.35 -2.91
N ASP A 81 13.48 -17.82 -2.76
CA ASP A 81 12.65 -18.19 -3.90
C ASP A 81 12.65 -17.13 -5.01
N TYR A 82 12.55 -15.84 -4.68
CA TYR A 82 12.61 -14.77 -5.69
C TYR A 82 13.89 -14.73 -6.54
N THR A 83 15.03 -15.30 -6.11
CA THR A 83 16.26 -15.34 -6.94
C THR A 83 16.13 -16.24 -8.15
N HIS A 84 15.10 -17.09 -8.16
CA HIS A 84 14.77 -17.98 -9.27
C HIS A 84 13.47 -17.58 -9.95
N GLU A 85 12.92 -16.39 -9.68
CA GLU A 85 11.61 -15.93 -10.15
C GLU A 85 11.72 -14.56 -10.82
N GLU A 86 10.77 -14.22 -11.69
CA GLU A 86 10.61 -12.83 -12.12
C GLU A 86 9.87 -12.06 -11.01
N ALA A 87 10.61 -11.69 -9.96
CA ALA A 87 10.07 -10.94 -8.84
C ALA A 87 9.97 -9.45 -9.16
N VAL A 88 8.81 -8.87 -8.90
CA VAL A 88 8.52 -7.45 -9.15
C VAL A 88 7.90 -6.78 -7.93
N VAL A 89 8.11 -5.47 -7.81
CA VAL A 89 7.55 -4.62 -6.74
C VAL A 89 6.88 -3.39 -7.36
N LYS A 90 5.94 -2.78 -6.65
CA LYS A 90 5.43 -1.46 -7.06
C LYS A 90 6.42 -0.39 -6.61
N PRO A 91 6.89 0.52 -7.48
CA PRO A 91 7.75 1.61 -7.05
C PRO A 91 7.02 2.50 -6.04
N ARG A 92 7.70 2.79 -4.92
CA ARG A 92 7.22 3.67 -3.85
C ARG A 92 7.56 5.12 -4.11
N GLU A 93 8.64 5.37 -4.83
CA GLU A 93 9.15 6.71 -5.12
C GLU A 93 8.08 7.66 -5.71
N PRO A 94 7.28 7.29 -6.72
CA PRO A 94 6.24 8.18 -7.24
C PRO A 94 5.18 8.56 -6.21
N TYR A 95 4.81 7.62 -5.33
CA TYR A 95 3.86 7.88 -4.25
C TYR A 95 4.47 8.80 -3.19
N LEU A 96 5.74 8.59 -2.83
CA LEU A 96 6.44 9.41 -1.84
C LEU A 96 6.71 10.83 -2.35
N ASP A 97 6.99 11.00 -3.64
CA ASP A 97 7.21 12.31 -4.26
C ASP A 97 5.92 13.03 -4.71
N ARG A 98 4.73 12.48 -4.43
CA ARG A 98 3.45 13.09 -4.88
C ARG A 98 3.25 14.54 -4.39
N ASN A 99 3.83 14.87 -3.25
CA ASN A 99 3.84 16.21 -2.66
C ASN A 99 5.20 16.91 -2.82
N LYS A 100 5.99 16.51 -3.82
CA LYS A 100 7.36 17.01 -4.09
C LYS A 100 8.32 16.84 -2.92
N LEU A 101 8.08 15.83 -2.08
CA LEU A 101 8.87 15.60 -0.89
C LEU A 101 10.34 15.31 -1.22
N PHE A 102 10.63 14.57 -2.29
CA PHE A 102 12.01 14.32 -2.67
C PHE A 102 12.66 15.59 -3.18
N THR A 103 11.97 16.36 -4.03
CA THR A 103 12.45 17.69 -4.43
C THR A 103 12.76 18.57 -3.22
N ILE A 104 11.93 18.54 -2.17
CA ILE A 104 12.19 19.33 -0.97
C ILE A 104 13.40 18.77 -0.19
N CYS A 105 13.52 17.46 -0.07
CA CYS A 105 14.61 16.84 0.68
C CYS A 105 15.96 16.86 -0.04
N THR A 106 15.99 17.04 -1.37
CA THR A 106 17.21 17.06 -2.20
C THR A 106 17.57 18.44 -2.72
N GLU A 107 16.56 19.25 -3.09
CA GLU A 107 16.75 20.56 -3.74
C GLU A 107 16.29 21.75 -2.88
N ALA A 108 15.58 21.56 -1.76
CA ALA A 108 15.07 22.73 -1.03
C ALA A 108 16.20 23.57 -0.43
N CYS A 109 16.25 24.80 -0.90
CA CYS A 109 17.01 25.90 -0.33
C CYS A 109 16.41 26.26 1.05
N HIS A 110 17.18 26.06 2.11
CA HIS A 110 16.95 26.82 3.34
C HIS A 110 17.91 28.01 3.30
N ASN A 111 17.38 29.23 3.26
CA ASN A 111 18.16 30.48 3.23
C ASN A 111 19.17 30.53 2.07
N ASP A 112 18.70 30.34 0.84
CA ASP A 112 19.51 30.44 -0.39
C ASP A 112 20.76 29.52 -0.42
N SER A 113 20.75 28.45 0.38
CA SER A 113 21.86 27.49 0.45
C SER A 113 21.35 26.06 0.58
N TYR A 114 22.09 25.13 -0.03
CA TYR A 114 21.93 23.71 0.23
C TYR A 114 22.36 23.43 1.66
N GLN A 115 21.48 22.80 2.43
CA GLN A 115 21.81 22.41 3.80
C GLN A 115 22.87 21.32 3.77
N LYS A 116 24.05 21.63 4.32
CA LYS A 116 25.14 20.67 4.50
C LYS A 116 24.59 19.40 5.19
N PRO A 117 25.03 18.20 4.76
CA PRO A 117 24.77 16.99 5.51
C PRO A 117 25.13 17.16 7.00
N PRO A 118 24.33 16.62 7.93
CA PRO A 118 24.62 16.75 9.35
C PRO A 118 25.95 16.06 9.66
N GLU A 119 26.82 16.73 10.42
CA GLU A 119 28.09 16.17 10.88
C GLU A 119 27.92 15.10 11.97
N SER A 120 26.69 14.93 12.46
CA SER A 120 26.36 13.96 13.51
C SER A 120 25.01 13.30 13.26
N ILE A 121 24.95 12.00 13.53
CA ILE A 121 23.71 11.20 13.54
C ILE A 121 22.92 11.33 14.84
N LYS A 122 23.37 12.16 15.79
CA LYS A 122 22.67 12.38 17.05
C LYS A 122 21.38 13.21 16.84
N PRO A 123 20.31 12.95 17.61
CA PRO A 123 19.11 13.77 17.60
C PRO A 123 19.42 15.25 17.83
N ARG A 124 18.73 16.11 17.09
CA ARG A 124 18.81 17.57 17.23
C ARG A 124 17.42 18.19 17.07
N PRO A 125 17.19 19.40 17.59
CA PRO A 125 15.98 20.15 17.26
C PRO A 125 15.84 20.29 15.74
N LEU A 126 14.66 19.94 15.23
CA LEU A 126 14.32 20.05 13.82
C LEU A 126 13.44 21.28 13.59
N LYS A 127 13.57 21.83 12.38
CA LYS A 127 12.59 22.71 11.78
C LYS A 127 12.13 22.01 10.51
N MET A 128 10.84 21.71 10.42
CA MET A 128 10.27 20.94 9.33
C MET A 128 9.21 21.77 8.61
N HIS A 129 8.97 21.45 7.33
CA HIS A 129 7.89 22.03 6.53
C HIS A 129 6.54 21.43 6.95
N THR A 130 6.00 21.89 8.09
CA THR A 130 4.69 21.45 8.60
C THR A 130 3.52 21.92 7.73
N ASP A 131 3.77 22.84 6.81
CA ASP A 131 2.86 23.22 5.74
C ASP A 131 2.69 22.12 4.68
N ILE A 132 3.65 21.19 4.57
CA ILE A 132 3.67 20.12 3.57
C ILE A 132 3.41 18.76 4.22
N ILE A 133 4.00 18.52 5.40
CA ILE A 133 3.77 17.32 6.21
C ILE A 133 3.38 17.77 7.63
N PRO A 134 2.08 17.98 7.90
CA PRO A 134 1.60 18.55 9.16
C PRO A 134 2.03 17.81 10.43
N ASP A 135 2.19 16.51 10.34
CA ASP A 135 2.56 15.58 11.40
C ASP A 135 4.07 15.28 11.45
N SER A 136 4.90 15.97 10.65
CA SER A 136 6.36 15.75 10.61
C SER A 136 7.09 15.98 11.94
N MET A 137 6.44 16.63 12.90
CA MET A 137 6.96 16.86 14.25
C MET A 137 6.50 15.81 15.28
N ASP A 138 5.56 14.92 14.91
CA ASP A 138 4.98 13.89 15.79
C ASP A 138 5.24 12.47 15.26
N LEU A 139 6.47 12.23 14.78
CA LEU A 139 6.90 10.93 14.28
C LEU A 139 7.27 9.99 15.43
N GLN A 140 6.78 8.76 15.35
CA GLN A 140 6.84 7.77 16.41
C GLN A 140 8.08 6.86 16.25
N HIS A 141 9.28 7.44 16.32
CA HIS A 141 10.57 6.74 16.12
C HIS A 141 11.06 5.94 17.35
N GLY A 142 10.22 5.04 17.87
CA GLY A 142 10.65 4.05 18.87
C GLY A 142 11.14 4.70 20.16
N ARG A 143 10.35 5.63 20.72
CA ARG A 143 10.62 6.35 21.98
C ARG A 143 11.87 7.22 21.91
N GLY A 144 12.18 7.73 20.71
CA GLY A 144 13.38 8.52 20.45
C GLY A 144 14.67 7.70 20.38
N ALA A 145 14.59 6.36 20.43
CA ALA A 145 15.74 5.49 20.26
C ALA A 145 16.23 5.44 18.81
N ILE A 146 15.37 5.78 17.85
CA ILE A 146 15.67 5.82 16.43
C ILE A 146 15.62 7.27 15.96
N TRP A 147 16.64 7.69 15.23
CA TRP A 147 16.76 8.99 14.60
C TRP A 147 16.59 8.87 13.08
N CYS A 148 16.25 9.97 12.41
CA CYS A 148 16.01 10.00 10.96
C CYS A 148 17.15 9.34 10.17
N MET A 149 18.40 9.59 10.56
CA MET A 149 19.60 9.09 9.87
C MET A 149 19.95 7.64 10.19
N ASN A 150 19.17 6.95 11.01
CA ASN A 150 19.26 5.49 11.13
C ASN A 150 18.60 4.78 9.93
N CYS A 151 17.66 5.47 9.28
CA CYS A 151 16.88 4.97 8.15
C CYS A 151 17.22 5.69 6.84
N HIS A 152 17.32 7.02 6.88
CA HIS A 152 17.64 7.86 5.72
C HIS A 152 19.13 8.09 5.58
N ASN A 153 19.62 8.18 4.35
CA ASN A 153 21.00 8.58 4.08
C ASN A 153 21.19 10.08 4.41
N SER A 154 22.31 10.42 5.05
CA SER A 154 22.60 11.79 5.51
C SER A 154 22.91 12.76 4.36
N ASP A 155 23.54 12.23 3.31
CA ASP A 155 24.01 12.97 2.14
C ASP A 155 22.93 12.99 1.05
N HIS A 156 22.28 11.84 0.83
CA HIS A 156 21.24 11.66 -0.18
C HIS A 156 19.90 11.30 0.47
N ARG A 157 19.18 12.30 1.00
CA ARG A 157 17.95 12.08 1.79
C ARG A 157 16.77 11.48 1.00
N SER A 158 16.87 11.46 -0.33
CA SER A 158 15.98 10.71 -1.23
C SER A 158 16.29 9.21 -1.28
N THR A 159 17.23 8.72 -0.47
CA THR A 159 17.52 7.30 -0.31
C THR A 159 17.58 6.92 1.18
N LEU A 160 17.49 5.62 1.40
CA LEU A 160 17.68 4.97 2.69
C LEU A 160 19.15 4.57 2.85
N VAL A 161 19.55 4.20 4.07
CA VAL A 161 20.95 3.88 4.40
C VAL A 161 21.13 2.45 4.91
N ASP A 162 22.14 1.75 4.41
CA ASP A 162 22.53 0.44 4.90
C ASP A 162 23.36 0.53 6.22
N ASN A 163 24.02 -0.56 6.63
CA ASN A 163 24.87 -0.57 7.84
C ASN A 163 26.25 0.08 7.64
N PHE A 164 26.67 0.28 6.40
CA PHE A 164 27.98 0.77 6.00
C PHE A 164 27.94 2.18 5.38
N GLY A 165 26.76 2.81 5.32
CA GLY A 165 26.56 4.13 4.72
C GLY A 165 26.16 4.09 3.24
N GLY A 166 26.04 2.91 2.64
CA GLY A 166 25.56 2.73 1.28
C GLY A 166 24.08 3.06 1.13
N GLU A 167 23.69 3.38 -0.09
CA GLU A 167 22.33 3.80 -0.42
C GLU A 167 21.40 2.62 -0.71
N ILE A 168 20.17 2.76 -0.25
CA ILE A 168 19.06 1.84 -0.51
C ILE A 168 17.91 2.66 -1.13
N SER A 169 17.41 2.27 -2.29
CA SER A 169 16.22 2.91 -2.89
C SER A 169 14.98 2.73 -2.00
N PHE A 170 14.08 3.72 -2.01
CA PHE A 170 12.77 3.61 -1.36
C PHE A 170 11.88 2.52 -1.95
N ASN A 171 12.21 1.98 -3.13
CA ASN A 171 11.55 0.83 -3.71
C ASN A 171 12.00 -0.49 -3.07
N GLN A 172 13.04 -0.48 -2.23
CA GLN A 172 13.59 -1.66 -1.55
C GLN A 172 13.76 -1.49 -0.04
N PRO A 173 12.73 -1.00 0.69
CA PRO A 173 12.84 -0.74 2.13
C PRO A 173 13.12 -2.00 2.94
N GLN A 174 12.79 -3.20 2.44
CA GLN A 174 13.10 -4.48 3.07
C GLN A 174 14.59 -4.66 3.37
N LYS A 175 15.49 -4.07 2.57
CA LYS A 175 16.94 -4.07 2.84
C LYS A 175 17.28 -3.30 4.12
N LEU A 176 16.61 -2.17 4.34
CA LEU A 176 16.75 -1.36 5.54
C LEU A 176 16.12 -2.08 6.74
N CYS A 177 14.87 -2.52 6.61
CA CYS A 177 14.12 -3.15 7.70
C CYS A 177 14.83 -4.43 8.20
N GLY A 178 15.43 -5.18 7.27
CA GLY A 178 16.19 -6.40 7.55
C GLY A 178 17.44 -6.21 8.41
N LYS A 179 17.97 -4.99 8.54
CA LYS A 179 19.10 -4.68 9.43
C LYS A 179 18.80 -5.09 10.87
N CYS A 180 17.54 -4.95 11.29
CA CYS A 180 17.09 -5.27 12.64
C CYS A 180 16.03 -6.39 12.67
N HIS A 181 15.18 -6.49 11.65
CA HIS A 181 14.07 -7.45 11.60
C HIS A 181 14.39 -8.70 10.76
N GLY A 182 15.55 -9.32 11.01
CA GLY A 182 16.04 -10.48 10.26
C GLY A 182 15.04 -11.63 10.10
N PRO A 183 14.38 -12.13 11.17
CA PRO A 183 13.39 -13.19 11.05
C PRO A 183 12.20 -12.81 10.17
N ILE A 184 11.71 -11.57 10.30
CA ILE A 184 10.60 -11.07 9.48
C ILE A 184 11.04 -10.91 8.03
N LEU A 185 12.28 -10.44 7.78
CA LEU A 185 12.82 -10.39 6.44
C LEU A 185 12.91 -11.79 5.82
N ARG A 186 13.38 -12.81 6.56
CA ARG A 186 13.39 -14.20 6.07
C ARG A 186 11.98 -14.65 5.69
N ASP A 187 11.02 -14.51 6.60
CA ASP A 187 9.64 -14.96 6.37
C ASP A 187 8.98 -14.18 5.23
N TRP A 188 9.31 -12.88 5.09
CA TRP A 188 8.90 -12.08 3.95
C TRP A 188 9.51 -12.64 2.66
N ARG A 189 10.82 -12.90 2.61
CA ARG A 189 11.49 -13.44 1.40
C ARG A 189 10.92 -14.80 0.94
N GLU A 190 10.39 -15.59 1.88
CA GLU A 190 9.76 -16.88 1.63
C GLU A 190 8.25 -16.77 1.33
N GLY A 191 7.68 -15.57 1.43
CA GLY A 191 6.26 -15.32 1.18
C GLY A 191 5.34 -15.78 2.31
N ILE A 192 5.90 -16.06 3.49
CA ILE A 192 5.17 -16.39 4.73
C ILE A 192 4.63 -15.11 5.38
N HIS A 193 5.40 -14.03 5.33
CA HIS A 193 5.01 -12.72 5.86
C HIS A 193 4.79 -11.69 4.75
N GLY A 194 3.72 -10.92 4.86
CA GLY A 194 3.32 -9.93 3.86
C GLY A 194 2.38 -10.51 2.80
N LYS A 195 2.31 -9.83 1.64
CA LYS A 195 1.41 -10.18 0.53
C LYS A 195 2.24 -10.45 -0.73
N ARG A 196 1.88 -11.53 -1.42
CA ARG A 196 2.49 -11.93 -2.70
C ARG A 196 1.40 -12.50 -3.61
N ILE A 197 1.40 -12.07 -4.86
CA ILE A 197 0.51 -12.61 -5.90
C ILE A 197 1.29 -12.93 -7.17
N GLY A 198 0.66 -13.64 -8.10
CA GLY A 198 1.26 -14.02 -9.38
C GLY A 198 1.26 -15.52 -9.58
N MET A 199 2.19 -16.01 -10.37
CA MET A 199 2.25 -17.42 -10.76
C MET A 199 2.70 -18.30 -9.58
N TRP A 200 2.14 -19.51 -9.48
CA TRP A 200 2.55 -20.49 -8.47
C TRP A 200 3.81 -21.25 -8.85
N THR A 201 4.04 -21.43 -10.15
CA THR A 201 5.17 -22.17 -10.70
C THR A 201 6.50 -21.51 -10.33
N LYS A 202 7.53 -22.35 -10.13
CA LYS A 202 8.90 -21.85 -9.99
C LYS A 202 9.35 -21.18 -11.29
N GLY A 203 10.01 -20.03 -11.19
CA GLY A 203 10.37 -19.20 -12.36
C GLY A 203 9.24 -18.31 -12.88
N GLY A 204 8.09 -18.30 -12.22
CA GLY A 204 6.95 -17.49 -12.63
C GLY A 204 7.05 -16.04 -12.15
N LYS A 205 6.34 -15.15 -12.82
CA LYS A 205 6.27 -13.74 -12.40
C LYS A 205 5.45 -13.58 -11.13
N LYS A 206 6.03 -12.92 -10.13
CA LYS A 206 5.45 -12.74 -8.79
C LYS A 206 5.61 -11.30 -8.33
N ARG A 207 4.50 -10.68 -7.90
CA ARG A 207 4.51 -9.36 -7.29
C ARG A 207 4.62 -9.47 -5.78
N TRP A 208 5.57 -8.72 -5.23
CA TRP A 208 5.84 -8.60 -3.80
C TRP A 208 5.40 -7.23 -3.29
N TRP A 209 4.72 -7.22 -2.14
CA TRP A 209 4.46 -5.99 -1.40
C TRP A 209 5.66 -5.71 -0.50
N VAL A 210 6.23 -4.51 -0.58
CA VAL A 210 7.35 -4.12 0.28
C VAL A 210 6.86 -3.66 1.65
N CYS A 211 7.76 -3.63 2.63
CA CYS A 211 7.42 -3.37 4.03
C CYS A 211 6.60 -2.09 4.23
N THR A 212 6.89 -1.03 3.47
CA THR A 212 6.24 0.29 3.60
C THR A 212 4.91 0.42 2.87
N GLU A 213 4.48 -0.62 2.14
CA GLU A 213 3.11 -0.71 1.60
C GLU A 213 2.13 -1.12 2.70
N CYS A 214 2.59 -1.94 3.66
CA CYS A 214 1.78 -2.44 4.76
C CYS A 214 2.00 -1.66 6.06
N HIS A 215 3.24 -1.28 6.36
CA HIS A 215 3.62 -0.63 7.61
C HIS A 215 3.98 0.84 7.40
N ASP A 216 3.70 1.66 8.42
CA ASP A 216 4.22 3.02 8.48
C ASP A 216 5.67 3.00 9.01
N PRO A 217 6.68 3.40 8.22
CA PRO A 217 8.05 3.47 8.72
C PRO A 217 8.23 4.52 9.84
N HIS A 218 7.31 5.47 9.98
CA HIS A 218 7.32 6.48 11.03
C HIS A 218 6.36 6.19 12.20
N ASP A 219 5.66 5.04 12.18
CA ASP A 219 4.90 4.51 13.32
C ASP A 219 5.47 3.15 13.78
N VAL A 220 6.67 3.21 14.39
CA VAL A 220 7.36 2.01 14.92
C VAL A 220 7.09 1.77 16.41
N GLN A 221 6.11 2.47 16.99
CA GLN A 221 5.67 2.31 18.38
C GLN A 221 4.14 2.43 18.51
N GLN A 222 3.41 1.52 17.88
CA GLN A 222 1.96 1.67 17.68
C GLN A 222 1.15 1.96 18.95
N GLY A 223 0.55 3.16 18.99
CA GLY A 223 -0.51 3.56 19.93
C GLY A 223 -0.26 3.15 21.39
N ASN A 224 -1.33 2.75 22.09
CA ASN A 224 -1.24 2.34 23.50
C ASN A 224 -0.35 1.11 23.75
N ARG A 225 -0.06 0.30 22.71
CA ARG A 225 0.83 -0.86 22.85
C ARG A 225 2.28 -0.41 23.00
N ASN A 226 2.63 0.79 22.55
CA ASN A 226 3.97 1.38 22.59
C ASN A 226 5.06 0.41 22.09
N LYS A 227 4.73 -0.42 21.09
CA LYS A 227 5.63 -1.47 20.59
C LYS A 227 5.33 -1.82 19.13
N GLY A 228 6.39 -1.81 18.33
CA GLY A 228 6.40 -2.28 16.94
C GLY A 228 5.45 -1.51 16.02
N PHE A 229 5.33 -2.00 14.80
CA PHE A 229 4.39 -1.47 13.81
C PHE A 229 2.94 -1.86 14.12
N ALA A 230 1.99 -1.10 13.59
CA ALA A 230 0.59 -1.53 13.46
C ALA A 230 0.53 -2.91 12.81
N GLN A 231 -0.15 -3.82 13.48
CA GLN A 231 -0.56 -5.09 12.87
C GLN A 231 -1.73 -4.79 11.94
N LEU A 232 -1.57 -5.11 10.66
CA LEU A 232 -2.71 -5.12 9.76
C LEU A 232 -3.64 -6.27 10.18
N PRO A 233 -4.96 -6.03 10.24
CA PRO A 233 -5.89 -7.14 10.40
C PRO A 233 -5.72 -8.09 9.21
N PRO A 234 -5.74 -9.42 9.44
CA PRO A 234 -5.74 -10.37 8.33
C PRO A 234 -6.95 -10.11 7.44
N GLU A 235 -6.79 -10.32 6.14
CA GLU A 235 -7.92 -10.33 5.21
C GLU A 235 -8.98 -11.31 5.73
N MET A 236 -10.25 -10.91 5.64
CA MET A 236 -11.34 -11.80 6.07
C MET A 236 -11.28 -13.09 5.25
N ALA A 237 -11.62 -14.21 5.89
CA ALA A 237 -11.73 -15.47 5.18
C ALA A 237 -12.70 -15.33 4.00
N PRO A 238 -12.44 -16.01 2.86
CA PRO A 238 -13.37 -16.02 1.74
C PRO A 238 -14.79 -16.40 2.18
N GLU A 239 -15.80 -15.78 1.55
CA GLU A 239 -17.18 -16.20 1.77
C GLU A 239 -17.35 -17.68 1.38
N LEU A 240 -18.13 -18.40 2.17
CA LEU A 240 -18.44 -19.80 1.85
C LEU A 240 -19.22 -19.87 0.53
N PRO A 241 -18.92 -20.86 -0.33
CA PRO A 241 -19.70 -21.09 -1.54
C PRO A 241 -21.19 -21.18 -1.23
N LYS A 242 -22.02 -20.67 -2.14
CA LYS A 242 -23.47 -20.69 -1.98
C LYS A 242 -23.97 -22.12 -1.73
N GLY A 243 -24.64 -22.35 -0.60
CA GLY A 243 -25.13 -23.66 -0.19
C GLY A 243 -24.23 -24.41 0.80
N MET A 244 -23.06 -23.86 1.15
CA MET A 244 -22.19 -24.41 2.18
C MET A 244 -22.44 -23.69 3.52
N PRO A 245 -23.02 -24.37 4.54
CA PRO A 245 -23.46 -23.72 5.77
C PRO A 245 -22.32 -23.46 6.76
N ASN A 246 -21.21 -24.20 6.66
CA ASN A 246 -20.05 -24.06 7.54
C ASN A 246 -18.75 -24.57 6.88
N LYS A 247 -17.64 -24.36 7.57
CA LYS A 247 -16.28 -24.79 7.16
C LYS A 247 -15.73 -25.96 7.99
N ASP A 248 -16.60 -26.77 8.59
CA ASP A 248 -16.15 -27.81 9.54
C ASP A 248 -15.20 -28.82 8.87
N HIS A 249 -15.33 -29.01 7.55
CA HIS A 249 -14.44 -29.82 6.72
C HIS A 249 -12.98 -29.32 6.68
N ASP A 250 -12.74 -28.02 6.89
CA ASP A 250 -11.40 -27.43 6.95
C ASP A 250 -10.75 -27.61 8.33
N THR A 251 -11.54 -27.98 9.35
CA THR A 251 -11.08 -28.11 10.74
C THR A 251 -10.62 -29.52 11.08
N TYR A 252 -10.29 -30.37 10.09
CA TYR A 252 -9.72 -31.69 10.37
C TYR A 252 -8.39 -31.51 11.11
N GLN A 253 -8.45 -31.58 12.43
CA GLN A 253 -7.27 -31.74 13.27
C GLN A 253 -6.72 -33.10 12.93
N ALA A 254 -5.68 -33.16 12.11
CA ALA A 254 -4.84 -34.33 12.02
C ALA A 254 -4.34 -34.58 13.45
N GLY A 255 -4.93 -35.56 14.13
CA GLY A 255 -4.53 -35.93 15.48
C GLY A 255 -3.03 -36.18 15.49
N HIS A 256 -2.30 -35.39 16.27
CA HIS A 256 -0.91 -35.59 16.62
C HIS A 256 -0.85 -35.69 18.15
#